data_AF-A0A381FH65-F1
#
_entry.id   AF-A0A381FH65-F1
#
_cell.length_a   1.000
_cell.length_b   1.000
_cell.length_c   1.000
_cell.angle_alpha   90.00
_cell.angle_beta   90.00
_cell.angle_gamma   90.00
#
_symmetry.space_group_name_H-M   'P 1'
#
loop_
_entity.id
_entity.type
_entity.pdbx_description
1 polymer ?
#
loop_
_entity_poly.entity_id
_entity_poly.type
_entity_poly.pdbx_seq_one_letter_code
_entity_poly.pdbx_strand_id
1 'polypeptide(L)'
;MFLKDAICTQEETEILIEITISNLRADGDIDERDFLDRVDVLGKLGYTVIISNFSEYYRLIDYFSHYTNGDIGVTMGVNNMLMVFDEKYYKDLSGGILEAFGKFFRNGMRVYLYPYKDPETHELLDSSNLKVEENLKELYKYFKHNNRIVDITNYNPEFLEIYSREILRKIACNIGGWENQVPEGVAEMIKERGMFGFKNELSLKQFS
;
A
#
# COMPACT_ATOMS: atom_id res chain seq x y z
N MET A 1 -15.49 -7.25 -1.39
CA MET A 1 -15.27 -8.02 -0.15
C MET A 1 -15.73 -7.21 1.05
N PHE A 2 -15.14 -6.03 1.28
CA PHE A 2 -15.54 -5.08 2.33
C PHE A 2 -17.06 -4.82 2.45
N LEU A 3 -17.75 -4.45 1.37
CA LEU A 3 -19.19 -4.19 1.40
C LEU A 3 -20.03 -5.36 1.98
N LYS A 4 -19.61 -6.61 1.72
CA LYS A 4 -20.29 -7.80 2.26
C LYS A 4 -20.00 -7.99 3.74
N ASP A 5 -18.79 -7.62 4.16
CA ASP A 5 -18.31 -7.79 5.54
C ASP A 5 -18.88 -6.73 6.49
N ALA A 6 -18.94 -5.48 6.03
CA ALA A 6 -19.46 -4.32 6.74
C ALA A 6 -20.98 -4.14 6.57
N ILE A 7 -21.61 -4.93 5.70
CA ILE A 7 -23.06 -4.87 5.41
C ILE A 7 -23.47 -3.43 5.02
N CYS A 8 -22.70 -2.82 4.12
CA CYS A 8 -22.91 -1.45 3.66
C CYS A 8 -23.04 -1.36 2.13
N THR A 9 -23.58 -0.25 1.65
CA THR A 9 -23.65 0.06 0.22
C THR A 9 -22.42 0.82 -0.27
N GLN A 10 -22.24 0.88 -1.59
CA GLN A 10 -21.16 1.66 -2.19
C GLN A 10 -21.30 3.16 -1.95
N GLU A 11 -22.53 3.68 -1.85
CA GLU A 11 -22.82 5.09 -1.57
C GLU A 11 -22.46 5.49 -0.14
N GLU A 12 -22.45 4.51 0.78
CA GLU A 12 -22.08 4.70 2.19
C GLU A 12 -20.59 4.40 2.45
N THR A 13 -19.81 4.18 1.38
CA THR A 13 -18.41 3.75 1.48
C THR A 13 -17.48 4.77 0.86
N GLU A 14 -16.50 5.21 1.64
CA GLU A 14 -15.44 6.09 1.19
C GLU A 14 -14.12 5.32 1.02
N ILE A 15 -13.46 5.49 -0.13
CA ILE A 15 -12.16 4.87 -0.42
C ILE A 15 -11.09 5.94 -0.32
N LEU A 16 -10.11 5.70 0.56
CA LEU A 16 -9.01 6.60 0.82
C LEU A 16 -7.69 5.89 0.50
N ILE A 17 -6.85 6.50 -0.32
CA ILE A 17 -5.51 6.01 -0.62
C ILE A 17 -4.51 6.81 0.20
N GLU A 18 -3.77 6.11 1.07
CA GLU A 18 -2.77 6.73 1.93
C GLU A 18 -1.41 6.76 1.26
N ILE A 19 -0.71 7.90 1.36
CA ILE A 19 0.71 8.02 1.09
C ILE A 19 1.39 8.59 2.34
N THR A 20 2.28 7.80 2.95
CA THR A 20 3.06 8.21 4.11
C THR A 20 4.37 8.87 3.72
N ILE A 21 4.69 9.99 4.38
CA ILE A 21 5.97 10.69 4.26
C ILE A 21 7.12 9.83 4.82
N SER A 22 6.84 8.95 5.79
CA SER A 22 7.84 8.07 6.39
C SER A 22 8.46 7.09 5.39
N ASN A 23 7.67 6.60 4.42
CA ASN A 23 8.17 5.71 3.37
C ASN A 23 9.11 6.43 2.39
N LEU A 24 8.90 7.73 2.16
CA LEU A 24 9.75 8.53 1.27
C LEU A 24 11.14 8.77 1.84
N ARG A 25 11.28 8.76 3.18
CA ARG A 25 12.58 8.90 3.86
C ARG A 25 13.40 7.60 3.89
N ALA A 26 12.75 6.46 3.68
CA ALA A 26 13.41 5.14 3.80
C ALA A 26 14.37 4.84 2.65
N ASP A 27 14.16 5.44 1.47
CA ASP A 27 15.03 5.27 0.28
C ASP A 27 16.05 6.43 0.11
N GLY A 28 16.16 7.36 1.07
CA GLY A 28 17.11 8.49 1.04
C GLY A 28 16.46 9.85 1.31
N ASP A 29 16.94 10.88 0.60
CA ASP A 29 16.26 12.19 0.59
C ASP A 29 14.91 12.09 -0.12
N ILE A 30 13.91 12.76 0.43
CA ILE A 30 12.57 12.82 -0.17
C ILE A 30 12.69 13.50 -1.54
N ASP A 31 12.43 12.77 -2.62
CA ASP A 31 12.18 13.40 -3.91
C ASP A 31 10.76 13.98 -3.89
N GLU A 32 10.65 15.25 -3.52
CA GLU A 32 9.39 15.99 -3.47
C GLU A 32 8.61 15.90 -4.79
N ARG A 33 9.31 15.80 -5.93
CA ARG A 33 8.67 15.71 -7.25
C ARG A 33 8.08 14.33 -7.48
N ASP A 34 8.82 13.26 -7.19
CA ASP A 34 8.29 11.88 -7.25
C ASP A 34 7.04 11.73 -6.39
N PHE A 35 7.04 12.35 -5.21
CA PHE A 35 5.88 12.33 -4.32
C PHE A 35 4.67 13.04 -4.92
N LEU A 36 4.83 14.28 -5.41
CA LEU A 36 3.75 15.02 -6.06
C LEU A 36 3.25 14.30 -7.31
N ASP A 37 4.14 13.68 -8.07
CA ASP A 37 3.79 12.89 -9.24
C ASP A 37 2.88 11.71 -8.88
N ARG A 38 3.12 11.03 -7.76
CA ARG A 38 2.23 9.96 -7.27
C ARG A 38 0.85 10.47 -6.89
N VAL A 39 0.79 11.61 -6.20
CA VAL A 39 -0.49 12.25 -5.82
C VAL A 39 -1.27 12.62 -7.08
N ASP A 40 -0.60 13.20 -8.08
CA ASP A 40 -1.19 13.57 -9.36
C ASP A 40 -1.74 12.35 -10.11
N VAL A 41 -0.98 11.25 -10.18
CA VAL A 41 -1.45 9.99 -10.82
C VAL A 41 -2.70 9.46 -10.12
N LEU A 42 -2.68 9.35 -8.79
CA LEU A 42 -3.84 8.83 -8.04
C LEU A 42 -5.06 9.75 -8.16
N GLY A 43 -4.85 11.06 -8.12
CA GLY A 43 -5.91 12.05 -8.32
C GLY A 43 -6.50 11.97 -9.73
N LYS A 44 -5.67 11.74 -10.76
CA LYS A 44 -6.14 11.53 -12.14
C LYS A 44 -6.99 10.26 -12.27
N LEU A 45 -6.69 9.23 -11.50
CA LEU A 45 -7.47 7.99 -11.42
C LEU A 45 -8.78 8.15 -10.62
N GLY A 46 -9.03 9.34 -10.05
CA GLY A 46 -10.26 9.64 -9.30
C GLY A 46 -10.23 9.20 -7.84
N TYR A 47 -9.06 8.84 -7.30
CA TYR A 47 -8.94 8.46 -5.91
C TYR A 47 -8.75 9.68 -5.00
N THR A 48 -9.39 9.63 -3.83
CA THR A 48 -9.09 10.55 -2.73
C THR A 48 -7.78 10.13 -2.06
N VAL A 49 -6.77 11.00 -2.14
CA VAL A 49 -5.45 10.75 -1.57
C VAL A 49 -5.32 11.44 -0.21
N ILE A 50 -4.80 10.71 0.77
CA ILE A 50 -4.46 11.23 2.09
C ILE A 50 -2.96 11.16 2.28
N ILE A 51 -2.39 12.28 2.69
CA ILE A 51 -0.97 12.37 3.04
C ILE A 51 -0.86 12.27 4.56
N SER A 52 -0.08 11.31 5.03
CA SER A 52 0.16 11.13 6.46
C SER A 52 1.65 11.15 6.80
N ASN A 53 1.96 11.34 8.08
CA ASN A 53 3.30 11.14 8.64
C ASN A 53 3.26 10.03 9.71
N PHE A 54 2.35 9.07 9.54
CA PHE A 54 2.27 7.90 10.40
C PHE A 54 3.23 6.84 9.86
N SER A 55 4.20 6.46 10.68
CA SER A 55 5.07 5.31 10.40
C SER A 55 4.37 4.00 10.74
N GLU A 56 3.44 4.03 11.71
CA GLU A 56 2.75 2.86 12.24
C GLU A 56 1.26 2.86 11.86
N TYR A 57 0.79 1.76 11.28
CA TYR A 57 -0.59 1.60 10.84
C TYR A 57 -1.63 1.82 11.95
N TYR A 58 -1.34 1.44 13.20
CA TYR A 58 -2.28 1.63 14.31
C TYR A 58 -2.61 3.11 14.54
N ARG A 59 -1.69 4.04 14.25
CA ARG A 59 -1.94 5.49 14.45
C ARG A 59 -2.91 6.03 13.42
N LEU A 60 -2.83 5.55 12.18
CA LEU A 60 -3.77 5.90 11.12
C LEU A 60 -5.19 5.43 11.46
N ILE A 61 -5.33 4.18 11.91
CA ILE A 61 -6.64 3.64 12.29
C ILE A 61 -7.18 4.32 13.55
N ASP A 62 -6.32 4.51 14.56
CA ASP A 62 -6.71 5.22 15.78
C ASP A 62 -7.19 6.64 15.45
N TYR A 63 -6.50 7.36 14.56
CA TYR A 63 -6.94 8.66 14.05
C TYR A 63 -8.36 8.59 13.46
N PHE A 64 -8.62 7.72 12.49
CA PHE A 64 -9.95 7.61 11.88
C PHE A 64 -11.04 7.16 12.86
N SER A 65 -10.69 6.33 13.85
CA SER A 65 -11.65 5.86 14.86
C SER A 65 -12.25 6.99 15.71
N HIS A 66 -11.66 8.20 15.69
CA HIS A 66 -12.22 9.39 16.33
C HIS A 66 -13.22 10.16 15.45
N TYR A 67 -13.24 9.90 14.14
CA TYR A 67 -14.06 10.62 13.17
C TYR A 67 -15.19 9.78 12.57
N THR A 68 -15.14 8.46 12.74
CA THR A 68 -16.21 7.57 12.30
C THR A 68 -16.48 6.46 13.32
N ASN A 69 -17.76 6.08 13.42
CA ASN A 69 -18.19 4.88 14.13
C ASN A 69 -18.49 3.72 13.16
N GLY A 70 -18.29 3.93 11.85
CA GLY A 70 -18.48 2.90 10.83
C GLY A 70 -17.34 1.88 10.81
N ASP A 71 -17.55 0.79 10.08
CA ASP A 71 -16.53 -0.23 9.87
C ASP A 71 -15.35 0.31 9.07
N ILE A 72 -14.13 -0.03 9.49
CA ILE A 72 -12.90 0.34 8.81
C ILE A 72 -12.25 -0.92 8.25
N GLY A 73 -11.90 -0.89 6.97
CA GLY A 73 -11.13 -1.93 6.29
C GLY A 73 -9.80 -1.37 5.80
N VAL A 74 -8.72 -2.14 5.97
CA VAL A 74 -7.39 -1.76 5.48
C VAL A 74 -6.90 -2.79 4.46
N THR A 75 -6.57 -2.35 3.26
CA THR A 75 -5.95 -3.22 2.25
C THR A 75 -4.44 -3.05 2.29
N MET A 76 -3.68 -4.15 2.36
CA MET A 76 -2.22 -4.11 2.33
C MET A 76 -1.63 -5.41 1.78
N GLY A 77 -0.36 -5.36 1.35
CA GLY A 77 0.38 -6.56 0.96
C GLY A 77 0.93 -7.34 2.16
N VAL A 78 1.27 -8.61 1.93
CA VAL A 78 1.90 -9.49 2.93
C VAL A 78 3.15 -8.89 3.58
N ASN A 79 3.99 -8.25 2.77
CA ASN A 79 5.19 -7.53 3.23
C ASN A 79 4.86 -6.43 4.26
N ASN A 80 3.79 -5.67 4.05
CA ASN A 80 3.34 -4.65 4.99
C ASN A 80 2.78 -5.27 6.27
N MET A 81 2.09 -6.40 6.14
CA MET A 81 1.56 -7.13 7.30
C MET A 81 2.69 -7.63 8.22
N LEU A 82 3.82 -8.08 7.67
CA LEU A 82 4.99 -8.44 8.48
C LEU A 82 5.49 -7.26 9.31
N MET A 83 5.49 -6.04 8.75
CA MET A 83 5.88 -4.84 9.49
C MET A 83 4.91 -4.53 10.64
N VAL A 84 3.62 -4.83 10.49
CA VAL A 84 2.63 -4.69 11.59
C VAL A 84 2.95 -5.62 12.77
N PHE A 85 3.59 -6.76 12.54
CA PHE A 85 4.01 -7.66 13.62
C PHE A 85 5.43 -7.38 14.13
N ASP A 86 6.12 -6.35 13.65
CA ASP A 86 7.47 -6.06 14.09
C ASP A 86 7.46 -5.21 15.38
N GLU A 87 7.85 -5.83 16.50
CA GLU A 87 7.84 -5.20 17.83
C GLU A 87 8.71 -3.94 17.93
N LYS A 88 9.66 -3.73 17.00
CA LYS A 88 10.53 -2.55 17.02
C LYS A 88 9.75 -1.25 16.89
N TYR A 89 8.59 -1.27 16.23
CA TYR A 89 7.73 -0.09 16.04
C TYR A 89 6.91 0.28 17.28
N TYR A 90 6.93 -0.54 18.33
CA TYR A 90 6.06 -0.39 19.50
C TYR A 90 6.83 -0.18 20.81
N LYS A 91 8.14 0.07 20.74
CA LYS A 91 8.99 0.28 21.92
C LYS A 91 8.61 1.51 22.74
N ASP A 92 8.02 2.51 22.10
CA ASP A 92 7.59 3.75 22.75
C ASP A 92 6.19 3.64 23.39
N LEU A 93 5.51 2.50 23.22
CA LEU A 93 4.21 2.24 23.84
C LEU A 93 4.37 1.50 25.16
N SER A 94 3.67 1.97 26.18
CA SER A 94 3.70 1.37 27.52
C SER A 94 3.25 -0.09 27.53
N GLY A 95 2.25 -0.44 26.73
CA GLY A 95 1.78 -1.82 26.55
C GLY A 95 2.37 -2.53 25.32
N GLY A 96 3.40 -1.95 24.68
CA GLY A 96 4.09 -2.54 23.53
C GLY A 96 3.16 -2.91 22.38
N ILE A 97 3.44 -4.06 21.75
CA ILE A 97 2.66 -4.57 20.61
C ILE A 97 1.19 -4.83 20.94
N LEU A 98 0.88 -5.25 22.17
CA LEU A 98 -0.50 -5.52 22.57
C LEU A 98 -1.34 -4.23 22.63
N GLU A 99 -0.76 -3.12 23.10
CA GLU A 99 -1.42 -1.81 23.05
C GLU A 99 -1.68 -1.37 21.60
N ALA A 100 -0.68 -1.52 20.72
CA ALA A 100 -0.81 -1.18 19.30
C ALA A 100 -1.92 -1.98 18.62
N PHE A 101 -1.98 -3.29 18.88
CA PHE A 101 -2.98 -4.18 18.28
C PHE A 101 -4.39 -3.93 18.80
N GLY A 102 -4.52 -3.57 20.08
CA GLY A 102 -5.80 -3.13 20.65
C GLY A 102 -6.36 -1.90 19.95
N LYS A 103 -5.48 -0.95 19.57
CA LYS A 103 -5.86 0.23 18.77
C LYS A 103 -6.12 -0.13 17.31
N PHE A 104 -5.27 -0.96 16.70
CA PHE A 104 -5.34 -1.31 15.29
C PHE A 104 -6.62 -2.10 14.97
N PHE A 105 -6.91 -3.17 15.70
CA PHE A 105 -8.08 -4.01 15.46
C PHE A 105 -9.34 -3.54 16.21
N ARG A 106 -9.39 -2.25 16.57
CA ARG A 106 -10.52 -1.62 17.26
C ARG A 106 -11.80 -1.71 16.42
N ASN A 107 -12.94 -1.83 17.10
CA ASN A 107 -14.29 -1.91 16.49
C ASN A 107 -14.41 -2.97 15.40
N GLY A 108 -13.54 -3.96 15.44
CA GLY A 108 -13.56 -5.05 14.49
C GLY A 108 -13.01 -4.75 13.11
N MET A 109 -12.15 -3.73 13.00
CA MET A 109 -11.32 -3.44 11.84
C MET A 109 -10.74 -4.73 11.23
N ARG A 110 -10.79 -4.83 9.91
CA ARG A 110 -10.26 -5.99 9.17
C ARG A 110 -9.16 -5.56 8.21
N VAL A 111 -8.12 -6.38 8.15
CA VAL A 111 -7.07 -6.30 7.15
C VAL A 111 -7.44 -7.21 5.98
N TYR A 112 -7.46 -6.64 4.78
CA TYR A 112 -7.59 -7.34 3.51
C TYR A 112 -6.21 -7.52 2.90
N LEU A 113 -5.73 -8.75 2.94
CA LEU A 113 -4.35 -9.08 2.61
C LEU A 113 -4.22 -9.43 1.13
N TYR A 114 -3.49 -8.60 0.40
CA TYR A 114 -3.11 -8.89 -0.98
C TYR A 114 -1.90 -9.82 -0.97
N PRO A 115 -1.91 -10.94 -1.73
CA PRO A 115 -0.84 -11.91 -1.70
C PRO A 115 0.46 -11.33 -2.27
N TYR A 116 1.57 -11.93 -1.88
CA TYR A 116 2.89 -11.54 -2.35
C TYR A 116 3.54 -12.72 -3.06
N LYS A 117 4.07 -12.50 -4.26
CA LYS A 117 4.87 -13.50 -4.97
C LYS A 117 6.34 -13.18 -4.80
N ASP A 118 7.07 -14.09 -4.18
CA ASP A 118 8.51 -13.96 -4.01
C ASP A 118 9.19 -14.00 -5.40
N PRO A 119 10.03 -13.01 -5.75
CA PRO A 119 10.67 -12.95 -7.06
C PRO A 119 11.77 -14.01 -7.25
N GLU A 120 12.36 -14.53 -6.18
CA GLU A 120 13.46 -15.50 -6.23
C GLU A 120 12.93 -16.94 -6.15
N THR A 121 12.02 -17.21 -5.22
CA THR A 121 11.50 -18.57 -4.98
C THR A 121 10.22 -18.86 -5.76
N HIS A 122 9.56 -17.83 -6.29
CA HIS A 122 8.21 -17.88 -6.87
C HIS A 122 7.14 -18.42 -5.92
N GLU A 123 7.43 -18.48 -4.62
CA GLU A 123 6.45 -18.86 -3.60
C GLU A 123 5.40 -17.75 -3.46
N LEU A 124 4.13 -18.16 -3.46
CA LEU A 124 3.02 -17.26 -3.17
C LEU A 124 2.81 -17.24 -1.66
N LEU A 125 3.00 -16.07 -1.06
CA LEU A 125 2.72 -15.82 0.34
C LEU A 125 1.32 -15.21 0.51
N ASP A 126 0.60 -15.70 1.50
CA ASP A 126 -0.71 -15.22 1.96
C ASP A 126 -0.83 -15.41 3.48
N SER A 127 -2.01 -15.21 4.06
CA SER A 127 -2.19 -15.37 5.51
C SER A 127 -1.94 -16.80 6.02
N SER A 128 -1.88 -17.82 5.16
CA SER A 128 -1.73 -19.23 5.54
C SER A 128 -0.29 -19.67 5.76
N ASN A 129 0.65 -19.11 5.01
CA ASN A 129 2.07 -19.45 5.07
C ASN A 129 2.95 -18.28 5.53
N LEU A 130 2.37 -17.12 5.87
CA LEU A 130 3.08 -16.02 6.51
C LEU A 130 3.81 -16.46 7.77
N LYS A 131 5.10 -16.11 7.87
CA LYS A 131 5.94 -16.39 9.04
C LYS A 131 6.14 -15.13 9.86
N VAL A 132 5.56 -15.12 11.06
CA VAL A 132 5.82 -14.11 12.10
C VAL A 132 6.78 -14.68 13.14
N GLU A 133 7.36 -13.82 13.98
CA GLU A 133 8.19 -14.23 15.12
C GLU A 133 7.45 -15.20 16.05
N GLU A 134 8.16 -16.18 16.63
CA GLU A 134 7.53 -17.30 17.35
C GLU A 134 6.72 -16.83 18.57
N ASN A 135 7.14 -15.75 19.24
CA ASN A 135 6.41 -15.13 20.36
C ASN A 135 5.09 -14.48 19.94
N LEU A 136 4.91 -14.14 18.66
CA LEU A 136 3.72 -13.49 18.11
C LEU A 136 2.79 -14.43 17.34
N LYS A 137 3.20 -15.68 17.16
CA LYS A 137 2.47 -16.69 16.40
C LYS A 137 1.04 -16.92 16.91
N GLU A 138 0.86 -17.02 18.23
CA GLU A 138 -0.47 -17.22 18.81
C GLU A 138 -1.34 -15.96 18.69
N LEU A 139 -0.72 -14.78 18.76
CA LEU A 139 -1.41 -13.51 18.52
C LEU A 139 -1.90 -13.42 17.06
N TYR A 140 -1.04 -13.76 16.09
CA TYR A 140 -1.39 -13.84 14.68
C TYR A 140 -2.55 -14.81 14.43
N LYS A 141 -2.46 -16.03 14.96
CA LYS A 141 -3.52 -17.05 14.86
C LYS A 141 -4.85 -16.54 15.43
N TYR A 142 -4.81 -15.82 16.56
CA TYR A 142 -6.01 -15.22 17.13
C TYR A 142 -6.67 -14.26 16.14
N PHE A 143 -5.94 -13.31 15.54
CA PHE A 143 -6.53 -12.36 14.59
C PHE A 143 -7.04 -13.05 13.32
N LYS A 144 -6.31 -14.04 12.81
CA LYS A 144 -6.74 -14.84 11.67
C LYS A 144 -8.02 -15.64 11.97
N HIS A 145 -8.06 -16.36 13.09
CA HIS A 145 -9.22 -17.16 13.49
C HIS A 145 -10.47 -16.31 13.68
N ASN A 146 -10.31 -15.07 14.16
CA ASN A 146 -11.41 -14.13 14.36
C ASN A 146 -11.76 -13.31 13.10
N ASN A 147 -11.30 -13.72 11.91
CA ASN A 147 -11.54 -13.05 10.62
C ASN A 147 -11.13 -11.58 10.60
N ARG A 148 -10.10 -11.21 11.38
CA ARG A 148 -9.51 -9.86 11.38
C ARG A 148 -8.48 -9.70 10.27
N ILE A 149 -7.95 -10.80 9.75
CA ILE A 149 -7.04 -10.84 8.60
C ILE A 149 -7.71 -11.75 7.57
N VAL A 150 -8.00 -11.21 6.39
CA VAL A 150 -8.77 -11.88 5.33
C VAL A 150 -8.00 -11.77 4.02
N ASP A 151 -7.70 -12.90 3.38
CA ASP A 151 -7.00 -12.89 2.09
C ASP A 151 -7.90 -12.39 0.96
N ILE A 152 -7.34 -11.54 0.09
CA ILE A 152 -7.95 -11.19 -1.18
C ILE A 152 -7.70 -12.36 -2.13
N THR A 153 -8.74 -13.12 -2.44
CA THR A 153 -8.65 -14.30 -3.31
C THR A 153 -8.95 -14.01 -4.78
N ASN A 154 -9.68 -12.92 -5.07
CA ASN A 154 -10.05 -12.51 -6.43
C ASN A 154 -9.11 -11.40 -6.92
N TYR A 155 -7.86 -11.76 -7.23
CA TYR A 155 -6.84 -10.86 -7.77
C TYR A 155 -6.36 -11.34 -9.15
N ASN A 156 -5.76 -10.44 -9.93
CA ASN A 156 -5.07 -10.81 -11.16
C ASN A 156 -3.62 -11.24 -10.84
N PRO A 157 -3.23 -12.51 -11.08
CA PRO A 157 -1.86 -12.97 -10.83
C PRO A 157 -0.79 -12.23 -11.63
N GLU A 158 -1.13 -11.65 -12.79
CA GLU A 158 -0.19 -10.87 -13.60
C GLU A 158 0.31 -9.62 -12.87
N PHE A 159 -0.49 -9.07 -11.95
CA PHE A 159 -0.11 -7.88 -11.18
C PHE A 159 0.90 -8.19 -10.06
N LEU A 160 1.07 -9.46 -9.69
CA LEU A 160 2.04 -9.87 -8.68
C LEU A 160 3.50 -9.72 -9.13
N GLU A 161 3.72 -9.61 -10.44
CA GLU A 161 5.05 -9.47 -11.05
C GLU A 161 5.34 -8.02 -11.47
N ILE A 162 4.49 -7.07 -11.05
CA ILE A 162 4.67 -5.65 -11.35
C ILE A 162 5.38 -4.97 -10.17
N TYR A 163 6.62 -4.53 -10.40
CA TYR A 163 7.44 -3.88 -9.38
C TYR A 163 7.64 -2.40 -9.69
N SER A 164 7.17 -1.52 -8.79
CA SER A 164 7.24 -0.07 -8.94
C SER A 164 8.68 0.45 -9.12
N ARG A 165 9.65 -0.11 -8.40
CA ARG A 165 11.09 0.23 -8.53
C ARG A 165 11.62 -0.05 -9.93
N GLU A 166 11.18 -1.14 -10.56
CA GLU A 166 11.60 -1.45 -11.93
C GLU A 166 10.96 -0.49 -12.94
N ILE A 167 9.67 -0.19 -12.78
CA ILE A 167 8.96 0.78 -13.62
C ILE A 167 9.62 2.16 -13.53
N LEU A 168 9.85 2.68 -12.32
CA LEU A 168 10.49 3.98 -12.11
C LEU A 168 11.88 4.03 -12.73
N ARG A 169 12.67 2.95 -12.60
CA ARG A 169 13.97 2.83 -13.28
C ARG A 169 13.83 2.87 -14.80
N LYS A 170 12.87 2.13 -15.38
CA LYS A 170 12.61 2.14 -16.82
C LYS A 170 12.24 3.53 -17.31
N ILE A 171 11.36 4.23 -16.59
CA ILE A 171 10.95 5.61 -16.90
C ILE A 171 12.17 6.55 -16.89
N ALA A 172 12.94 6.57 -15.79
CA ALA A 172 14.10 7.46 -15.64
C ALA A 172 15.22 7.18 -16.66
N CYS A 173 15.32 5.93 -17.14
CA CYS A 173 16.29 5.50 -18.15
C CYS A 173 15.75 5.54 -19.60
N ASN A 174 14.54 6.04 -19.84
CA ASN A 174 13.87 6.01 -21.15
C ASN A 174 13.79 4.61 -21.79
N ILE A 175 13.65 3.57 -20.97
CA ILE A 175 13.43 2.20 -21.42
C ILE A 175 11.92 1.99 -21.57
N GLY A 176 11.45 1.53 -22.73
CA GLY A 176 10.04 1.23 -22.97
C GLY A 176 9.58 -0.11 -22.38
N GLY A 177 8.28 -0.42 -22.54
CA GLY A 177 7.65 -1.69 -22.14
C GLY A 177 6.98 -1.65 -20.76
N TRP A 178 7.07 -0.55 -20.03
CA TRP A 178 6.36 -0.35 -18.75
C TRP A 178 4.95 0.21 -18.92
N GLU A 179 4.61 0.71 -20.12
CA GLU A 179 3.35 1.39 -20.39
C GLU A 179 2.13 0.49 -20.19
N ASN A 180 2.28 -0.81 -20.45
CA ASN A 180 1.21 -1.80 -20.23
C ASN A 180 1.14 -2.32 -18.78
N GLN A 181 2.05 -1.87 -17.91
CA GLN A 181 2.14 -2.28 -16.50
C GLN A 181 1.51 -1.24 -15.56
N VAL A 182 0.95 -0.15 -16.11
CA VAL A 182 0.25 0.90 -15.37
C VAL A 182 -1.20 1.00 -15.88
N PRO A 183 -2.12 1.56 -15.08
CA PRO A 183 -3.50 1.76 -15.52
C PRO A 183 -3.60 2.62 -16.80
N GLU A 184 -4.69 2.44 -17.54
CA GLU A 184 -4.98 3.19 -18.76
C GLU A 184 -4.90 4.71 -18.52
N GLY A 185 -4.26 5.44 -19.43
CA GLY A 185 -4.09 6.89 -19.35
C GLY A 185 -2.94 7.37 -18.46
N VAL A 186 -2.38 6.51 -17.60
CA VAL A 186 -1.26 6.88 -16.71
C VAL A 186 0.04 6.98 -17.51
N ALA A 187 0.26 6.08 -18.47
CA ALA A 187 1.47 6.09 -19.29
C ALA A 187 1.58 7.38 -20.14
N GLU A 188 0.47 7.80 -20.74
CA GLU A 188 0.39 9.05 -21.50
C GLU A 188 0.66 10.25 -20.60
N MET A 189 0.05 10.29 -19.41
CA MET A 189 0.23 11.36 -18.44
C MET A 189 1.69 11.50 -17.99
N ILE A 190 2.36 10.38 -17.69
CA ILE A 190 3.77 10.36 -17.29
C ILE A 190 4.65 10.94 -18.41
N LYS A 191 4.41 10.53 -19.65
CA LYS A 191 5.17 10.99 -20.82
C LYS A 191 4.94 12.46 -21.14
N GLU A 192 3.68 12.90 -21.11
CA GLU A 192 3.29 14.27 -21.43
C GLU A 192 3.88 15.26 -20.41
N ARG A 193 3.84 14.91 -19.13
CA ARG A 193 4.24 15.80 -18.03
C ARG A 193 5.70 15.63 -17.59
N GLY A 194 6.43 14.65 -18.12
CA GLY A 194 7.81 14.39 -17.73
C GLY A 194 7.95 13.91 -16.29
N MET A 195 6.98 13.13 -15.81
CA MET A 195 6.92 12.65 -14.42
C MET A 195 7.97 11.57 -14.16
N PHE A 196 8.34 11.38 -12.89
CA PHE A 196 9.25 10.31 -12.45
C PHE A 196 10.61 10.32 -13.17
N GLY A 197 11.06 11.51 -13.58
CA GLY A 197 12.33 11.70 -14.28
C GLY A 197 12.30 11.30 -15.77
N PHE A 198 11.12 11.09 -16.36
CA PHE A 198 10.99 10.85 -17.80
C PHE A 198 11.60 12.00 -18.61
N LYS A 199 12.55 11.68 -19.49
CA LYS A 199 13.21 12.68 -20.34
C LYS A 199 12.69 12.52 -21.76
N ASN A 200 11.88 13.47 -22.22
CA ASN A 200 11.53 13.53 -23.63
C ASN A 200 12.83 13.59 -24.45
N GLU A 201 13.00 12.66 -25.38
CA GLU A 201 13.93 12.85 -26.49
C GLU A 201 13.38 14.02 -27.31
N LEU A 202 13.77 15.24 -26.94
CA LEU A 202 13.65 16.37 -27.84
C LEU A 202 14.45 16.00 -29.08
N SER A 203 13.74 15.61 -30.15
CA SER A 203 14.33 15.46 -31.46
C SER A 203 14.92 16.82 -31.83
N LEU A 204 16.24 16.94 -31.78
CA LEU A 204 17.04 18.05 -32.31
C LEU A 204 16.94 18.14 -33.85
N LYS A 205 15.77 17.87 -34.44
CA LYS A 205 15.51 17.86 -35.88
C LYS A 205 14.94 19.17 -36.42
N GLN A 206 14.86 20.24 -35.62
CA GLN A 206 14.35 21.54 -36.09
C GLN A 206 15.39 22.67 -36.13
N PHE A 207 16.68 22.38 -35.99
CA PHE A 207 17.75 23.37 -36.19
C PHE A 207 18.95 22.82 -36.99
N SER A 208 18.68 22.11 -38.08
CA SER A 208 19.69 21.76 -39.10
C SER A 208 19.20 22.14 -40.48
#